data_AF-A0A7S4JRR2-F1
#
_entry.id   AF-A0A7S4JRR2-F1
#
_cell.length_a   1.000
_cell.length_b   1.000
_cell.length_c   1.000
_cell.angle_alpha   90.00
_cell.angle_beta   90.00
_cell.angle_gamma   90.00
#
_symmetry.space_group_name_H-M   'P 1'
#
loop_
_entity.id
_entity.type
_entity.pdbx_description
1 polymer ?
#
loop_
_entity_poly.entity_id
_entity_poly.type
_entity_poly.pdbx_seq_one_letter_code
_entity_poly.pdbx_strand_id
1 'polypeptide(L)'
;MRQEGPESKELVSLVGGHPELVRRMATSDGDAEYGSDDRPGWLSGTAASEGGGNLDEATSLAGQQSTSDSLDEGEFWLEPLQQWAGIASHVFALAAAAVVFTWATELGGVSWKQGEAKIVFNWHPVCMIIAFLFMTISALSFRMKWRAKNRFVTKMLHIIEWSIAGLCMAVGLVAVVKSHNDPVSGYIANLYSLHSWIGIAVLILYALQFFVGVFSFGFDSKKLGPAKKAKIMLLHKFMGPFIYISMAATILLGIQEKEGFIGCHYEVTKPDLFPPAHLSEIPRACKISHSLGIIVLVTTLSTTFALHDFNSAGSSRRSD
;
A
#
# COMPACT_ATOMS: atom_id res chain seq x y z
N MET A 1 -29.47 -42.09 20.73
CA MET A 1 -30.75 -41.33 20.66
C MET A 1 -30.40 -39.86 20.71
N ARG A 2 -30.53 -39.18 19.57
CA ARG A 2 -30.15 -37.77 19.35
C ARG A 2 -31.43 -36.95 19.54
N GLN A 3 -31.44 -36.01 20.48
CA GLN A 3 -32.52 -35.03 20.61
C GLN A 3 -32.04 -33.73 19.94
N GLU A 4 -32.71 -33.37 18.85
CA GLU A 4 -32.59 -32.07 18.20
C GLU A 4 -33.59 -31.10 18.84
N GLY A 5 -33.11 -29.92 19.21
CA GLY A 5 -33.91 -28.78 19.67
C GLY A 5 -34.22 -27.80 18.53
N PRO A 6 -35.23 -26.93 18.69
CA PRO A 6 -36.07 -26.47 17.58
C PRO A 6 -35.70 -25.05 17.13
N GLU A 7 -34.84 -24.92 16.11
CA GLU A 7 -34.63 -23.64 15.38
C GLU A 7 -34.42 -23.86 13.87
N SER A 8 -35.00 -24.93 13.31
CA SER A 8 -34.92 -25.25 11.87
C SER A 8 -36.21 -24.96 11.10
N LYS A 9 -37.06 -24.03 11.58
CA LYS A 9 -38.37 -23.74 10.96
C LYS A 9 -38.67 -22.27 10.67
N GLU A 10 -37.67 -21.39 10.65
CA GLU A 10 -37.85 -19.99 10.22
C GLU A 10 -36.91 -19.54 9.09
N LEU A 11 -36.58 -20.44 8.15
CA LEU A 11 -35.88 -20.08 6.91
C LEU A 11 -36.57 -20.64 5.65
N VAL A 12 -37.89 -20.80 5.70
CA VAL A 12 -38.71 -21.19 4.54
C VAL A 12 -39.93 -20.27 4.44
N SER A 13 -39.71 -18.99 4.13
CA SER A 13 -40.79 -18.11 3.62
C SER A 13 -40.35 -16.84 2.87
N LEU A 14 -39.12 -16.73 2.36
CA LEU A 14 -38.67 -15.48 1.71
C LEU A 14 -37.87 -15.63 0.41
N VAL A 15 -38.16 -16.62 -0.43
CA VAL A 15 -37.79 -16.53 -1.87
C VAL A 15 -38.89 -17.19 -2.71
N GLY A 16 -39.86 -16.38 -3.12
CA GLY A 16 -40.81 -16.71 -4.18
C GLY A 16 -40.35 -16.13 -5.53
N GLY A 17 -40.25 -16.99 -6.53
CA GLY A 17 -40.53 -16.70 -7.95
C GLY A 17 -39.51 -15.87 -8.76
N HIS A 18 -38.77 -16.51 -9.67
CA HIS A 18 -39.16 -16.61 -11.09
C HIS A 18 -38.13 -17.44 -11.90
N PRO A 19 -38.55 -18.49 -12.64
CA PRO A 19 -37.72 -19.28 -13.53
C PRO A 19 -37.81 -18.74 -14.96
N GLU A 20 -36.71 -18.29 -15.55
CA GLU A 20 -36.51 -18.02 -16.98
C GLU A 20 -35.11 -17.39 -17.11
N LEU A 21 -34.05 -18.20 -17.24
CA LEU A 21 -32.71 -17.81 -17.75
C LEU A 21 -31.69 -18.97 -17.78
N VAL A 22 -32.13 -20.24 -17.79
CA VAL A 22 -31.25 -21.43 -17.93
C VAL A 22 -31.65 -22.24 -19.17
N ARG A 23 -31.92 -21.55 -20.29
CA ARG A 23 -32.24 -22.22 -21.56
C ARG A 23 -31.73 -21.46 -22.78
N ARG A 24 -30.42 -21.22 -22.85
CA ARG A 24 -29.68 -21.03 -24.10
C ARG A 24 -28.20 -21.36 -23.86
N MET A 25 -27.89 -22.66 -23.87
CA MET A 25 -26.56 -23.18 -24.21
C MET A 25 -26.64 -24.71 -24.19
N ALA A 26 -27.26 -25.25 -25.23
CA ALA A 26 -27.03 -26.60 -25.69
C ALA A 26 -27.11 -26.57 -27.22
N THR A 27 -26.26 -27.38 -27.85
CA THR A 27 -26.15 -27.73 -29.28
C THR A 27 -25.36 -26.78 -30.18
N SER A 28 -24.10 -27.12 -30.47
CA SER A 28 -23.78 -27.82 -31.73
C SER A 28 -22.32 -28.29 -31.70
N ASP A 29 -22.15 -29.61 -31.76
CA ASP A 29 -20.92 -30.29 -32.19
C ASP A 29 -20.63 -30.02 -33.67
N GLY A 30 -19.36 -30.22 -34.07
CA GLY A 30 -18.93 -30.21 -35.46
C GLY A 30 -17.41 -30.35 -35.59
N ASP A 31 -16.94 -31.58 -35.79
CA ASP A 31 -15.56 -32.03 -36.03
C ASP A 31 -14.97 -31.58 -37.39
N ALA A 32 -13.66 -31.89 -37.55
CA ALA A 32 -12.78 -31.88 -38.74
C ALA A 32 -11.91 -30.59 -38.90
N GLU A 33 -10.62 -30.63 -39.22
CA GLU A 33 -9.74 -31.66 -39.77
C GLU A 33 -8.27 -31.22 -39.55
N TYR A 34 -7.35 -32.18 -39.43
CA TYR A 34 -5.91 -31.96 -39.29
C TYR A 34 -5.27 -31.85 -40.68
N GLY A 35 -4.55 -30.76 -40.96
CA GLY A 35 -3.91 -30.50 -42.26
C GLY A 35 -2.57 -29.82 -42.10
N SER A 36 -1.56 -30.47 -42.65
CA SER A 36 -0.11 -30.22 -42.62
C SER A 36 0.36 -29.02 -43.43
N ASP A 37 1.54 -28.54 -43.03
CA ASP A 37 2.65 -28.03 -43.84
C ASP A 37 2.63 -26.64 -44.49
N ASP A 38 3.88 -26.16 -44.60
CA ASP A 38 4.42 -25.17 -45.52
C ASP A 38 4.44 -23.67 -45.13
N ARG A 39 5.60 -23.29 -44.58
CA ARG A 39 6.18 -21.96 -44.83
C ARG A 39 6.62 -21.86 -46.29
N PRO A 40 6.54 -20.66 -46.88
CA PRO A 40 7.61 -20.23 -47.78
C PRO A 40 8.15 -18.84 -47.45
N GLY A 41 9.47 -18.72 -47.60
CA GLY A 41 10.20 -17.46 -47.47
C GLY A 41 10.13 -16.62 -48.74
N TRP A 42 10.23 -15.30 -48.55
CA TRP A 42 10.62 -14.35 -49.59
C TRP A 42 11.54 -13.29 -48.98
N LEU A 43 12.80 -13.36 -49.40
CA LEU A 43 13.71 -12.23 -49.45
C LEU A 43 13.49 -11.48 -50.77
N SER A 44 13.84 -10.20 -50.72
CA SER A 44 14.28 -9.33 -51.83
C SER A 44 13.24 -8.56 -52.63
N GLY A 45 13.48 -7.24 -52.66
CA GLY A 45 12.89 -6.25 -53.54
C GLY A 45 13.55 -4.89 -53.28
N THR A 46 14.70 -4.65 -53.92
CA THR A 46 15.34 -3.34 -54.05
C THR A 46 14.73 -2.53 -55.20
N ALA A 47 14.97 -1.21 -55.15
CA ALA A 47 14.63 -0.14 -56.12
C ALA A 47 13.21 0.46 -55.93
N ALA A 48 12.98 1.77 -55.99
CA ALA A 48 13.75 2.87 -56.56
C ALA A 48 13.42 4.19 -55.83
N SER A 49 14.39 5.12 -55.82
CA SER A 49 14.22 6.53 -55.46
C SER A 49 13.62 7.27 -56.66
N GLU A 50 12.55 8.04 -56.45
CA GLU A 50 12.29 9.26 -57.22
C GLU A 50 11.26 10.18 -56.52
N GLY A 51 11.68 11.40 -56.21
CA GLY A 51 10.87 12.63 -56.28
C GLY A 51 9.73 12.85 -55.28
N GLY A 52 10.04 13.38 -54.09
CA GLY A 52 9.03 13.89 -53.15
C GLY A 52 9.63 14.66 -51.97
N GLY A 53 10.44 15.68 -52.24
CA GLY A 53 11.04 16.51 -51.20
C GLY A 53 10.04 17.49 -50.57
N ASN A 54 10.16 17.62 -49.25
CA ASN A 54 9.81 18.79 -48.42
C ASN A 54 8.41 18.99 -47.82
N LEU A 55 7.51 17.99 -47.78
CA LEU A 55 6.27 18.10 -46.97
C LEU A 55 6.20 17.07 -45.83
N ASP A 56 6.64 15.83 -46.08
CA ASP A 56 6.59 14.77 -45.05
C ASP A 56 7.68 14.92 -43.99
N GLU A 57 8.84 15.47 -44.35
CA GLU A 57 9.96 15.75 -43.43
C GLU A 57 9.69 16.97 -42.54
N ALA A 58 9.05 18.01 -43.07
CA ALA A 58 8.64 19.16 -42.26
C ALA A 58 7.51 18.81 -41.28
N THR A 59 6.59 17.92 -41.69
CA THR A 59 5.49 17.45 -40.84
C THR A 59 5.97 16.46 -39.78
N SER A 60 6.95 15.60 -40.10
CA SER A 60 7.59 14.72 -39.12
C SER A 60 8.43 15.50 -38.12
N LEU A 61 9.22 16.50 -38.57
CA LEU A 61 10.01 17.37 -37.69
C LEU A 61 9.11 18.26 -36.82
N ALA A 62 8.03 18.82 -37.35
CA ALA A 62 7.06 19.59 -36.54
C ALA A 62 6.28 18.71 -35.55
N GLY A 63 5.96 17.46 -35.94
CA GLY A 63 5.37 16.46 -35.05
C GLY A 63 6.33 15.99 -33.96
N GLN A 64 7.61 15.84 -34.28
CA GLN A 64 8.66 15.42 -33.36
C GLN A 64 9.07 16.56 -32.41
N GLN A 65 9.03 17.81 -32.90
CA GLN A 65 9.31 19.01 -32.12
C GLN A 65 8.14 19.41 -31.22
N SER A 66 6.89 19.33 -31.69
CA SER A 66 5.72 19.55 -30.83
C SER A 66 5.56 18.46 -29.77
N THR A 67 5.90 17.21 -30.07
CA THR A 67 5.91 16.14 -29.07
C THR A 67 7.09 16.28 -28.12
N SER A 68 8.30 16.64 -28.57
CA SER A 68 9.41 16.93 -27.66
C SER A 68 9.12 18.11 -26.75
N ASP A 69 8.57 19.20 -27.28
CA ASP A 69 8.23 20.40 -26.51
C ASP A 69 7.14 20.08 -25.46
N SER A 70 6.13 19.27 -25.82
CA SER A 70 5.11 18.84 -24.84
C SER A 70 5.62 17.89 -23.75
N LEU A 71 6.64 17.06 -24.08
CA LEU A 71 7.28 16.15 -23.12
C LEU A 71 8.24 16.92 -22.20
N ASP A 72 8.99 17.88 -22.72
CA ASP A 72 9.87 18.77 -21.94
C ASP A 72 9.06 19.65 -20.99
N GLU A 73 7.94 20.24 -21.44
CA GLU A 73 7.03 21.02 -20.58
C GLU A 73 6.38 20.15 -19.48
N GLY A 74 6.01 18.91 -19.80
CA GLY A 74 5.48 17.96 -18.82
C GLY A 74 6.51 17.53 -17.77
N GLU A 75 7.75 17.24 -18.17
CA GLU A 75 8.84 16.90 -17.26
C GLU A 75 9.25 18.10 -16.38
N PHE A 76 9.18 19.32 -16.89
CA PHE A 76 9.55 20.55 -16.19
C PHE A 76 8.73 20.79 -14.89
N TRP A 77 7.41 20.54 -14.90
CA TRP A 77 6.56 20.76 -13.72
C TRP A 77 6.44 19.55 -12.79
N LEU A 78 6.69 18.33 -13.30
CA LEU A 78 6.54 17.09 -12.52
C LEU A 78 7.69 16.86 -11.54
N GLU A 79 8.94 17.13 -11.91
CA GLU A 79 10.09 16.91 -11.01
C GLU A 79 10.00 17.75 -9.71
N PRO A 80 9.72 19.06 -9.76
CA PRO A 80 9.54 19.86 -8.56
C PRO A 80 8.38 19.36 -7.70
N LEU A 81 7.26 18.97 -8.33
CA LEU A 81 6.08 18.47 -7.62
C LEU A 81 6.38 17.16 -6.88
N GLN A 82 7.12 16.23 -7.49
CA GLN A 82 7.54 14.98 -6.83
C GLN A 82 8.48 15.25 -5.65
N GLN A 83 9.36 16.24 -5.76
CA GLN A 83 10.24 16.65 -4.64
C GLN A 83 9.41 17.22 -3.48
N TRP A 84 8.46 18.11 -3.76
CA TRP A 84 7.55 18.66 -2.74
C TRP A 84 6.70 17.58 -2.09
N ALA A 85 6.18 16.61 -2.87
CA ALA A 85 5.45 15.47 -2.33
C ALA A 85 6.33 14.60 -1.41
N GLY A 86 7.61 14.41 -1.76
CA GLY A 86 8.57 13.70 -0.90
C GLY A 86 8.80 14.42 0.44
N ILE A 87 8.98 15.74 0.42
CA ILE A 87 9.11 16.56 1.62
C ILE A 87 7.83 16.51 2.47
N ALA A 88 6.67 16.72 1.83
CA ALA A 88 5.36 16.67 2.48
C ALA A 88 5.13 15.31 3.16
N SER A 89 5.52 14.21 2.51
CA SER A 89 5.42 12.86 3.08
C SER A 89 6.16 12.74 4.42
N HIS A 90 7.36 13.31 4.54
CA HIS A 90 8.12 13.27 5.79
C HIS A 90 7.48 14.14 6.88
N VAL A 91 6.98 15.31 6.51
CA VAL A 91 6.27 16.21 7.43
C VAL A 91 4.99 15.55 7.96
N PHE A 92 4.19 14.97 7.08
CA PHE A 92 2.95 14.29 7.48
C PHE A 92 3.22 13.01 8.28
N ALA A 93 4.24 12.23 7.95
CA ALA A 93 4.62 11.07 8.76
C ALA A 93 5.04 11.48 10.18
N LEU A 94 5.78 12.58 10.33
CA LEU A 94 6.13 13.13 11.65
C LEU A 94 4.89 13.66 12.39
N ALA A 95 3.98 14.32 11.67
CA ALA A 95 2.70 14.76 12.23
C ALA A 95 1.86 13.57 12.71
N ALA A 96 1.80 12.47 11.96
CA ALA A 96 1.12 11.24 12.37
C ALA A 96 1.68 10.70 13.70
N ALA A 97 3.01 10.71 13.86
CA ALA A 97 3.66 10.32 15.11
C ALA A 97 3.22 11.23 16.28
N ALA A 98 3.20 12.55 16.11
CA ALA A 98 2.71 13.45 17.15
C ALA A 98 1.22 13.25 17.48
N VAL A 99 0.38 13.05 16.46
CA VAL A 99 -1.05 12.83 16.61
C VAL A 99 -1.35 11.51 17.29
N VAL A 100 -0.64 10.41 16.99
CA VAL A 100 -0.88 9.13 17.67
C VAL A 100 -0.50 9.18 19.16
N PHE A 101 0.54 9.92 19.54
CA PHE A 101 0.85 10.15 20.96
C PHE A 101 -0.25 10.98 21.64
N THR A 102 -0.79 11.98 20.96
CA THR A 102 -1.94 12.76 21.44
C THR A 102 -3.18 11.87 21.60
N TRP A 103 -3.40 10.94 20.68
CA TRP A 103 -4.50 9.99 20.79
C TRP A 103 -4.30 9.01 21.96
N ALA A 104 -3.10 8.46 22.10
CA ALA A 104 -2.78 7.56 23.22
C ALA A 104 -2.96 8.25 24.58
N THR A 105 -2.56 9.53 24.71
CA THR A 105 -2.78 10.31 25.94
C THR A 105 -4.26 10.57 26.21
N GLU A 106 -5.06 10.90 25.20
CA GLU A 106 -6.52 11.02 25.33
C GLU A 106 -7.16 9.68 25.74
N LEU A 107 -6.58 8.55 25.34
CA LEU A 107 -7.01 7.19 25.71
C LEU A 107 -6.43 6.70 27.06
N GLY A 108 -5.89 7.58 27.89
CA GLY A 108 -5.36 7.24 29.23
C GLY A 108 -3.87 6.94 29.28
N GLY A 109 -3.11 7.24 28.23
CA GLY A 109 -1.65 7.13 28.18
C GLY A 109 -1.14 5.76 27.73
N VAL A 110 0.08 5.43 28.15
CA VAL A 110 0.74 4.15 27.85
C VAL A 110 1.24 3.49 29.14
N SER A 111 1.14 2.17 29.21
CA SER A 111 1.57 1.38 30.37
C SER A 111 2.15 0.05 29.93
N TRP A 112 2.87 -0.61 30.82
CA TRP A 112 3.29 -2.01 30.67
C TRP A 112 2.87 -2.89 31.85
N LYS A 113 2.04 -2.34 32.76
CA LYS A 113 1.60 -3.03 33.98
C LYS A 113 0.50 -4.05 33.67
N GLN A 114 0.47 -5.10 34.48
CA GLN A 114 -0.63 -6.06 34.48
C GLN A 114 -1.87 -5.44 35.12
N GLY A 115 -3.07 -5.78 34.64
CA GLY A 115 -4.33 -5.17 35.10
C GLY A 115 -4.66 -3.82 34.43
N GLU A 116 -3.82 -3.34 33.53
CA GLU A 116 -4.02 -2.11 32.76
C GLU A 116 -4.13 -2.40 31.25
N ALA A 117 -4.78 -3.51 30.86
CA ALA A 117 -4.77 -4.03 29.49
C ALA A 117 -5.08 -2.97 28.42
N LYS A 118 -6.12 -2.15 28.62
CA LYS A 118 -6.50 -1.08 27.68
C LYS A 118 -5.39 -0.05 27.45
N ILE A 119 -4.61 0.27 28.48
CA ILE A 119 -3.52 1.25 28.44
C ILE A 119 -2.25 0.60 27.87
N VAL A 120 -2.02 -0.70 28.14
CA VAL A 120 -0.98 -1.49 27.48
C VAL A 120 -1.21 -1.56 25.98
N PHE A 121 -2.46 -1.76 25.54
CA PHE A 121 -2.82 -1.81 24.13
C PHE A 121 -2.43 -0.53 23.37
N ASN A 122 -2.43 0.65 24.02
CA ASN A 122 -2.10 1.93 23.35
C ASN A 122 -0.67 1.97 22.77
N TRP A 123 0.23 1.08 23.22
CA TRP A 123 1.52 0.90 22.55
C TRP A 123 1.41 0.36 21.13
N HIS A 124 0.38 -0.41 20.82
CA HIS A 124 0.18 -0.96 19.48
C HIS A 124 0.05 0.13 18.40
N PRO A 125 -0.95 1.04 18.44
CA PRO A 125 -1.06 2.10 17.44
C PRO A 125 0.16 3.04 17.44
N VAL A 126 0.74 3.36 18.61
CA VAL A 126 1.96 4.18 18.69
C VAL A 126 3.10 3.51 17.92
N CYS A 127 3.40 2.24 18.22
CA CYS A 127 4.47 1.51 17.57
C CYS A 127 4.24 1.32 16.06
N MET A 128 3.00 1.07 15.63
CA MET A 128 2.68 0.89 14.21
C MET A 128 2.84 2.20 13.41
N ILE A 129 2.46 3.34 13.98
CA ILE A 129 2.68 4.65 13.35
C ILE A 129 4.17 5.03 13.33
N ILE A 130 4.92 4.74 14.40
CA ILE A 130 6.38 4.96 14.39
C ILE A 130 7.07 4.05 13.36
N ALA A 131 6.65 2.79 13.23
CA ALA A 131 7.12 1.92 12.15
C ALA A 131 6.82 2.52 10.77
N PHE A 132 5.59 3.00 10.55
CA PHE A 132 5.19 3.66 9.31
C PHE A 132 6.00 4.93 9.00
N LEU A 133 6.36 5.71 10.03
CA LEU A 133 7.26 6.86 9.90
C LEU A 133 8.63 6.43 9.37
N PHE A 134 9.27 5.43 9.99
CA PHE A 134 10.57 4.95 9.53
C PHE A 134 10.51 4.30 8.15
N MET A 135 9.42 3.58 7.84
CA MET A 135 9.18 3.07 6.48
C MET A 135 9.05 4.20 5.46
N THR A 136 8.38 5.31 5.81
CA THR A 136 8.25 6.49 4.92
C THR A 136 9.60 7.14 4.65
N ILE A 137 10.41 7.36 5.69
CA ILE A 137 11.78 7.88 5.57
C ILE A 137 12.59 6.97 4.65
N SER A 138 12.49 5.66 4.88
CA SER A 138 13.32 4.68 4.20
C SER A 138 12.91 4.43 2.75
N ALA A 139 11.61 4.48 2.44
CA ALA A 139 11.11 4.33 1.08
C ALA A 139 11.66 5.43 0.16
N LEU A 140 11.76 6.66 0.67
CA LEU A 140 12.27 7.82 -0.07
C LEU A 140 13.80 8.02 0.05
N SER A 141 14.51 7.11 0.74
CA SER A 141 15.96 7.23 0.99
C SER A 141 16.80 7.47 -0.26
N PHE A 142 16.44 6.84 -1.38
CA PHE A 142 17.15 6.99 -2.66
C PHE A 142 16.62 8.13 -3.55
N ARG A 143 15.54 8.80 -3.15
CA ARG A 143 15.01 10.01 -3.81
C ARG A 143 15.55 11.30 -3.19
N MET A 144 16.06 11.25 -1.96
CA MET A 144 16.69 12.40 -1.29
C MET A 144 18.09 12.69 -1.85
N LYS A 145 18.22 13.83 -2.57
CA LYS A 145 19.45 14.24 -3.27
C LYS A 145 20.70 14.22 -2.37
N TRP A 146 20.60 14.60 -1.10
CA TRP A 146 21.76 14.61 -0.19
C TRP A 146 22.21 13.20 0.25
N ARG A 147 21.28 12.25 0.43
CA ARG A 147 21.61 10.86 0.79
C ARG A 147 22.18 10.12 -0.42
N ALA A 148 21.56 10.31 -1.57
CA ALA A 148 21.92 9.63 -2.83
C ALA A 148 23.38 9.84 -3.26
N LYS A 149 24.06 10.89 -2.79
CA LYS A 149 25.51 11.14 -3.02
C LYS A 149 26.39 9.97 -2.60
N ASN A 150 26.03 9.27 -1.51
CA ASN A 150 26.76 8.10 -1.06
C ASN A 150 25.82 6.89 -1.00
N ARG A 151 25.92 6.04 -2.03
CA ARG A 151 25.07 4.86 -2.19
C ARG A 151 25.26 3.83 -1.07
N PHE A 152 26.47 3.71 -0.53
CA PHE A 152 26.74 2.80 0.60
C PHE A 152 26.03 3.29 1.86
N VAL A 153 26.20 4.57 2.20
CA VAL A 153 25.53 5.19 3.35
C VAL A 153 24.01 5.11 3.21
N THR A 154 23.47 5.42 2.03
CA THR A 154 22.01 5.33 1.78
C THR A 154 21.47 3.91 2.01
N LYS A 155 22.21 2.88 1.58
CA LYS A 155 21.83 1.48 1.83
C LYS A 155 21.86 1.13 3.31
N MET A 156 22.88 1.58 4.04
CA MET A 156 22.99 1.31 5.49
C MET A 156 21.85 1.99 6.25
N LEU A 157 21.57 3.26 5.94
CA LEU A 157 20.42 3.98 6.50
C LEU A 157 19.12 3.24 6.19
N HIS A 158 18.91 2.83 4.93
CA HIS A 158 17.73 2.07 4.52
C HIS A 158 17.54 0.79 5.36
N ILE A 159 18.62 0.01 5.56
CA ILE A 159 18.55 -1.19 6.40
C ILE A 159 18.23 -0.84 7.86
N ILE A 160 18.89 0.17 8.43
CA ILE A 160 18.67 0.61 9.82
C ILE A 160 17.23 1.06 10.04
N GLU A 161 16.67 1.84 9.12
CA GLU A 161 15.32 2.38 9.22
C GLU A 161 14.27 1.28 9.14
N TRP A 162 14.42 0.31 8.23
CA TRP A 162 13.57 -0.88 8.23
C TRP A 162 13.77 -1.67 9.53
N SER A 163 15.00 -1.90 10.00
CA SER A 163 15.23 -2.57 11.28
C SER A 163 14.48 -1.92 12.45
N ILE A 164 14.51 -0.59 12.55
CA ILE A 164 13.75 0.15 13.59
C ILE A 164 12.25 -0.08 13.40
N ALA A 165 11.72 0.00 12.18
CA ALA A 165 10.31 -0.30 11.92
C ALA A 165 9.92 -1.71 12.34
N GLY A 166 10.76 -2.71 12.04
CA GLY A 166 10.60 -4.10 12.47
C GLY A 166 10.55 -4.27 13.99
N LEU A 167 11.45 -3.59 14.71
CA LEU A 167 11.45 -3.58 16.17
C LEU A 167 10.19 -2.95 16.74
N CYS A 168 9.75 -1.81 16.21
CA CYS A 168 8.50 -1.18 16.61
C CYS A 168 7.30 -2.11 16.36
N MET A 169 7.19 -2.73 15.19
CA MET A 169 6.12 -3.70 14.91
C MET A 169 6.12 -4.86 15.91
N ALA A 170 7.29 -5.42 16.23
CA ALA A 170 7.40 -6.49 17.21
C ALA A 170 6.90 -6.06 18.60
N VAL A 171 7.34 -4.89 19.09
CA VAL A 171 6.87 -4.33 20.38
C VAL A 171 5.37 -4.09 20.37
N GLY A 172 4.83 -3.53 19.29
CA GLY A 172 3.40 -3.28 19.13
C GLY A 172 2.57 -4.57 19.12
N LEU A 173 3.07 -5.66 18.55
CA LEU A 173 2.39 -6.96 18.57
C LEU A 173 2.46 -7.62 19.95
N VAL A 174 3.61 -7.51 20.64
CA VAL A 174 3.74 -7.96 22.03
C VAL A 174 2.75 -7.21 22.94
N ALA A 175 2.53 -5.92 22.71
CA ALA A 175 1.55 -5.13 23.46
C ALA A 175 0.12 -5.65 23.26
N VAL A 176 -0.27 -6.03 22.04
CA VAL A 176 -1.59 -6.63 21.76
C VAL A 176 -1.73 -7.97 22.47
N VAL A 177 -0.76 -8.88 22.31
CA VAL A 177 -0.79 -10.20 22.94
C VAL A 177 -0.87 -10.06 24.46
N LYS A 178 -0.07 -9.15 25.05
CA LYS A 178 -0.11 -8.88 26.49
C LYS A 178 -1.46 -8.32 26.93
N SER A 179 -2.03 -7.37 26.18
CA SER A 179 -3.34 -6.79 26.50
C SER A 179 -4.47 -7.82 26.40
N HIS A 180 -4.49 -8.65 25.36
CA HIS A 180 -5.55 -9.62 25.12
C HIS A 180 -5.50 -10.82 26.06
N ASN A 181 -4.31 -11.11 26.63
CA ASN A 181 -4.09 -12.22 27.54
C ASN A 181 -3.84 -11.77 28.99
N ASP A 182 -4.31 -10.58 29.37
CA ASP A 182 -4.13 -10.05 30.73
C ASP A 182 -5.10 -10.74 31.71
N PRO A 183 -4.62 -11.52 32.69
CA PRO A 183 -5.50 -12.33 33.54
C PRO A 183 -6.29 -11.49 34.56
N VAL A 184 -5.91 -10.23 34.78
CA VAL A 184 -6.58 -9.32 35.72
C VAL A 184 -7.69 -8.53 35.01
N SER A 185 -7.44 -8.10 33.77
CA SER A 185 -8.38 -7.32 32.95
C SER A 185 -9.36 -8.19 32.16
N GLY A 186 -9.08 -9.49 32.03
CA GLY A 186 -9.88 -10.45 31.27
C GLY A 186 -9.29 -10.76 29.88
N TYR A 187 -9.76 -11.85 29.29
CA TYR A 187 -9.26 -12.36 28.01
C TYR A 187 -10.05 -11.85 26.81
N ILE A 188 -9.34 -11.54 25.73
CA ILE A 188 -9.88 -11.13 24.44
C ILE A 188 -9.36 -12.09 23.37
N ALA A 189 -10.23 -12.50 22.44
CA ALA A 189 -9.83 -13.37 21.35
C ALA A 189 -8.75 -12.72 20.48
N ASN A 190 -7.74 -13.50 20.08
CA ASN A 190 -6.70 -13.05 19.14
C ASN A 190 -7.09 -13.46 17.71
N LEU A 191 -6.68 -12.65 16.73
CA LEU A 191 -6.75 -12.95 15.29
C LEU A 191 -8.15 -13.20 14.71
N TYR A 192 -9.19 -12.58 15.28
CA TYR A 192 -10.56 -12.70 14.77
C TYR A 192 -10.94 -11.61 13.75
N SER A 193 -10.20 -10.50 13.70
CA SER A 193 -10.55 -9.34 12.87
C SER A 193 -9.83 -9.32 11.53
N LEU A 194 -10.45 -8.71 10.52
CA LEU A 194 -9.80 -8.53 9.21
C LEU A 194 -8.49 -7.74 9.31
N HIS A 195 -8.45 -6.72 10.17
CA HIS A 195 -7.24 -5.96 10.48
C HIS A 195 -6.08 -6.88 10.89
N SER A 196 -6.34 -7.83 11.79
CA SER A 196 -5.32 -8.77 12.27
C SER A 196 -4.83 -9.75 11.21
N TRP A 197 -5.70 -10.23 10.32
CA TRP A 197 -5.32 -11.12 9.21
C TRP A 197 -4.47 -10.41 8.17
N ILE A 198 -4.88 -9.22 7.74
CA ILE A 198 -4.09 -8.42 6.81
C ILE A 198 -2.78 -7.99 7.47
N GLY A 199 -2.79 -7.63 8.76
CA GLY A 199 -1.59 -7.27 9.50
C GLY A 199 -0.55 -8.38 9.58
N ILE A 200 -0.97 -9.63 9.81
CA ILE A 200 -0.06 -10.78 9.75
C ILE A 200 0.51 -10.97 8.34
N ALA A 201 -0.33 -10.87 7.30
CA ALA A 201 0.13 -11.01 5.92
C ALA A 201 1.19 -9.94 5.58
N VAL A 202 0.94 -8.67 5.97
CA VAL A 202 1.89 -7.56 5.79
C VAL A 202 3.18 -7.80 6.57
N LEU A 203 3.12 -8.29 7.81
CA LEU A 203 4.30 -8.59 8.62
C LEU A 203 5.16 -9.69 7.98
N ILE A 204 4.54 -10.75 7.45
CA ILE A 204 5.25 -11.84 6.75
C ILE A 204 5.93 -11.30 5.49
N LEU A 205 5.20 -10.53 4.67
CA LEU A 205 5.77 -9.92 3.45
C LEU A 205 6.90 -8.95 3.79
N TYR A 206 6.74 -8.15 4.83
CA TYR A 206 7.78 -7.27 5.36
C TYR A 206 9.03 -8.06 5.76
N ALA A 207 8.89 -9.15 6.52
CA ALA A 207 10.03 -9.95 6.97
C ALA A 207 10.77 -10.58 5.78
N LEU A 208 10.02 -11.16 4.82
CA LEU A 208 10.60 -11.70 3.58
C LEU A 208 11.35 -10.63 2.80
N GLN A 209 10.73 -9.46 2.59
CA GLN A 209 11.32 -8.34 1.89
C GLN A 209 12.60 -7.82 2.58
N PHE A 210 12.58 -7.71 3.91
CA PHE A 210 13.71 -7.26 4.72
C PHE A 210 14.88 -8.24 4.62
N PHE A 211 14.66 -9.53 4.89
CA PHE A 211 15.75 -10.52 4.85
C PHE A 211 16.28 -10.72 3.44
N VAL A 212 15.41 -10.83 2.42
CA VAL A 212 15.86 -10.91 1.01
C VAL A 212 16.68 -9.67 0.65
N GLY A 213 16.26 -8.47 1.07
CA GLY A 213 16.99 -7.22 0.84
C GLY A 213 18.38 -7.20 1.50
N VAL A 214 18.45 -7.55 2.78
CA VAL A 214 19.72 -7.58 3.54
C VAL A 214 20.70 -8.60 2.94
N PHE A 215 20.25 -9.83 2.66
CA PHE A 215 21.12 -10.87 2.12
C PHE A 215 21.50 -10.64 0.65
N SER A 216 20.63 -10.00 -0.15
CA SER A 216 20.92 -9.76 -1.59
C SER A 216 21.69 -8.47 -1.85
N PHE A 217 21.50 -7.42 -1.05
CA PHE A 217 22.02 -6.08 -1.32
C PHE A 217 22.85 -5.47 -0.19
N GLY A 218 22.81 -6.05 1.01
CA GLY A 218 23.60 -5.68 2.17
C GLY A 218 24.94 -6.43 2.24
N PHE A 219 25.18 -7.07 3.39
CA PHE A 219 26.51 -7.53 3.82
C PHE A 219 27.13 -8.65 2.96
N ASP A 220 26.32 -9.51 2.32
CA ASP A 220 26.80 -10.67 1.55
C ASP A 220 26.52 -10.58 0.04
N SER A 221 26.36 -9.35 -0.48
CA SER A 221 25.88 -9.10 -1.85
C SER A 221 26.83 -9.52 -2.99
N LYS A 222 28.00 -10.09 -2.65
CA LYS A 222 29.02 -10.58 -3.59
C LYS A 222 28.82 -12.03 -4.02
N LYS A 223 28.07 -12.83 -3.23
CA LYS A 223 27.80 -14.26 -3.55
C LYS A 223 26.73 -14.45 -4.63
N LEU A 224 25.99 -13.40 -4.95
CA LEU A 224 24.88 -13.47 -5.89
C LEU A 224 25.30 -12.96 -7.27
N GLY A 225 25.17 -13.80 -8.30
CA GLY A 225 25.50 -13.43 -9.68
C GLY A 225 24.67 -12.22 -10.19
N PRO A 226 25.22 -11.40 -11.12
CA PRO A 226 24.59 -10.15 -11.56
C PRO A 226 23.15 -10.31 -12.08
N ALA A 227 22.89 -11.34 -12.88
CA ALA A 227 21.56 -11.60 -13.45
C ALA A 227 20.49 -11.89 -12.38
N LYS A 228 20.82 -12.68 -11.36
CA LYS A 228 19.92 -12.97 -10.25
C LYS A 228 19.67 -11.73 -9.41
N LYS A 229 20.71 -10.94 -9.16
CA LYS A 229 20.63 -9.67 -8.42
C LYS A 229 19.71 -8.65 -9.11
N ALA A 230 19.75 -8.58 -10.44
CA ALA A 230 18.86 -7.72 -11.22
C ALA A 230 17.38 -8.11 -11.06
N LYS A 231 17.07 -9.41 -11.15
CA LYS A 231 15.70 -9.92 -10.94
C LYS A 231 15.18 -9.66 -9.52
N ILE A 232 16.00 -9.92 -8.49
CA ILE A 232 15.62 -9.62 -7.11
C ILE A 232 15.44 -8.13 -6.91
N MET A 233 16.25 -7.28 -7.56
CA MET A 233 16.12 -5.83 -7.45
C MET A 233 14.79 -5.34 -8.02
N LEU A 234 14.34 -5.91 -9.15
CA LEU A 234 13.02 -5.61 -9.72
C LEU A 234 11.92 -5.95 -8.72
N LEU A 235 11.93 -7.16 -8.18
CA LEU A 235 10.94 -7.59 -7.18
C LEU A 235 11.01 -6.73 -5.91
N HIS A 236 12.20 -6.40 -5.42
CA HIS A 236 12.39 -5.59 -4.22
C HIS A 236 11.83 -4.18 -4.39
N LYS A 237 12.06 -3.54 -5.55
CA LYS A 237 11.51 -2.22 -5.88
C LYS A 237 9.98 -2.22 -6.03
N PHE A 238 9.38 -3.33 -6.44
CA PHE A 238 7.93 -3.49 -6.52
C PHE A 238 7.31 -3.80 -5.15
N MET A 239 7.84 -4.80 -4.45
CA MET A 239 7.30 -5.28 -3.18
C MET A 239 7.43 -4.26 -2.05
N GLY A 240 8.48 -3.42 -2.05
CA GLY A 240 8.67 -2.40 -1.02
C GLY A 240 7.49 -1.43 -0.92
N PRO A 241 7.15 -0.69 -1.99
CA PRO A 241 5.96 0.17 -2.05
C PRO A 241 4.65 -0.60 -1.81
N PHE A 242 4.52 -1.83 -2.34
CA PHE A 242 3.33 -2.66 -2.10
C PHE A 242 3.12 -2.93 -0.59
N ILE A 243 4.17 -3.31 0.12
CA ILE A 243 4.14 -3.55 1.58
C ILE A 243 3.85 -2.25 2.33
N TYR A 244 4.45 -1.13 1.90
CA TYR A 244 4.21 0.19 2.50
C TYR A 244 2.73 0.63 2.39
N ILE A 245 2.12 0.47 1.21
CA ILE A 245 0.69 0.79 1.00
C ILE A 245 -0.19 -0.18 1.82
N SER A 246 0.15 -1.47 1.85
CA SER A 246 -0.59 -2.47 2.62
C SER A 246 -0.49 -2.21 4.13
N MET A 247 0.66 -1.73 4.63
CA MET A 247 0.83 -1.26 6.00
C MET A 247 -0.10 -0.08 6.29
N ALA A 248 -0.16 0.92 5.42
CA ALA A 248 -1.07 2.05 5.58
C ALA A 248 -2.54 1.59 5.61
N ALA A 249 -2.96 0.71 4.70
CA ALA A 249 -4.30 0.13 4.69
C ALA A 249 -4.59 -0.62 6.01
N THR A 250 -3.62 -1.38 6.52
CA THR A 250 -3.75 -2.09 7.80
C THR A 250 -3.90 -1.13 8.98
N ILE A 251 -3.14 -0.04 8.99
CA ILE A 251 -3.26 1.03 9.99
C ILE A 251 -4.65 1.67 9.94
N LEU A 252 -5.17 2.00 8.76
CA LEU A 252 -6.51 2.57 8.62
C LEU A 252 -7.60 1.61 9.11
N LEU A 253 -7.48 0.31 8.81
CA LEU A 253 -8.38 -0.71 9.36
C LEU A 253 -8.30 -0.81 10.88
N GLY A 254 -7.09 -0.72 11.46
CA GLY A 254 -6.89 -0.77 12.90
C GLY A 254 -7.43 0.47 13.62
N ILE A 255 -7.29 1.66 13.01
CA ILE A 255 -7.92 2.89 13.49
C ILE A 255 -9.44 2.72 13.50
N GLN A 256 -10.04 2.29 12.39
CA GLN A 256 -11.49 2.09 12.27
C GLN A 256 -12.02 1.06 13.29
N GLU A 257 -11.31 -0.06 13.47
CA GLU A 257 -11.66 -1.07 14.46
C GLU A 257 -11.61 -0.50 15.89
N LYS A 258 -10.57 0.26 16.23
CA LYS A 258 -10.44 0.89 17.53
C LYS A 258 -11.50 1.97 17.78
N GLU A 259 -11.84 2.76 16.75
CA GLU A 259 -12.93 3.74 16.78
C GLU A 259 -14.28 3.07 17.10
N GLY A 260 -14.53 1.89 16.55
CA GLY A 260 -15.67 1.05 16.91
C GLY A 260 -15.67 0.67 18.40
N PHE A 261 -14.52 0.25 18.94
CA PHE A 261 -14.41 -0.16 20.36
C PHE A 261 -14.52 0.98 21.37
N ILE A 262 -14.13 2.21 21.00
CA ILE A 262 -14.25 3.38 21.89
C ILE A 262 -15.58 4.13 21.70
N GLY A 263 -16.42 3.70 20.76
CA GLY A 263 -17.75 4.27 20.53
C GLY A 263 -17.72 5.63 19.85
N CYS A 264 -17.17 5.70 18.63
CA CYS A 264 -17.17 6.94 17.84
C CYS A 264 -18.52 7.26 17.19
N HIS A 265 -19.52 7.55 18.02
CA HIS A 265 -20.83 8.08 17.62
C HIS A 265 -21.31 9.12 18.64
N TYR A 266 -22.24 9.97 18.21
CA TYR A 266 -23.00 10.87 19.08
C TYR A 266 -24.46 10.40 19.14
N GLU A 267 -25.18 10.84 20.16
CA GLU A 267 -26.59 10.48 20.33
C GLU A 267 -27.45 11.25 19.33
N VAL A 268 -28.25 10.53 18.54
CA VAL A 268 -29.12 11.11 17.51
C VAL A 268 -30.57 10.96 17.95
N THR A 269 -31.20 12.08 18.36
CA THR A 269 -32.59 12.10 18.89
C THR A 269 -33.63 12.49 17.85
N LYS A 270 -33.20 12.95 16.66
CA LYS A 270 -34.03 13.37 15.53
C LYS A 270 -33.29 13.08 14.22
N PRO A 271 -33.96 13.07 13.05
CA PRO A 271 -33.28 12.85 11.78
C PRO A 271 -32.11 13.82 11.56
N ASP A 272 -30.92 13.28 11.36
CA ASP A 272 -29.71 14.06 11.07
C ASP A 272 -29.60 14.33 9.56
N LEU A 273 -30.37 15.32 9.11
CA LEU A 273 -30.42 15.72 7.70
C LEU A 273 -29.29 16.70 7.32
N PHE A 274 -28.55 17.24 8.30
CA PHE A 274 -27.42 18.13 8.07
C PHE A 274 -26.23 17.77 8.97
N PRO A 275 -25.52 16.66 8.67
CA PRO A 275 -24.42 16.16 9.49
C PRO A 275 -23.30 17.17 9.80
N PRO A 276 -22.95 18.14 8.92
CA PRO A 276 -21.93 19.14 9.24
C PRO A 276 -22.21 19.97 10.50
N ALA A 277 -23.48 20.15 10.90
CA ALA A 277 -23.81 20.87 12.14
C ALA A 277 -23.45 20.09 13.42
N HIS A 278 -23.30 18.77 13.32
CA HIS A 278 -23.07 17.88 14.47
C HIS A 278 -21.59 17.46 14.60
N LEU A 279 -20.68 17.98 13.76
CA LEU A 279 -19.24 17.65 13.82
C LEU A 279 -18.59 17.94 15.18
N SER A 280 -19.10 18.94 15.91
CA SER A 280 -18.60 19.24 17.26
C SER A 280 -18.95 18.16 18.29
N GLU A 281 -20.05 17.42 18.07
CA GLU A 281 -20.56 16.39 18.98
C GLU A 281 -19.77 15.09 18.91
N ILE A 282 -18.99 14.89 17.84
CA ILE A 282 -18.07 13.75 17.72
C ILE A 282 -17.08 13.78 18.90
N PRO A 283 -16.89 12.66 19.63
CA PRO A 283 -15.96 12.59 20.75
C PRO A 283 -14.54 13.04 20.37
N ARG A 284 -13.84 13.69 21.30
CA ARG A 284 -12.50 14.24 21.04
C ARG A 284 -11.51 13.18 20.57
N ALA A 285 -11.48 12.02 21.23
CA ALA A 285 -10.63 10.90 20.85
C ALA A 285 -10.85 10.47 19.39
N CYS A 286 -12.10 10.50 18.91
CA CYS A 286 -12.47 10.14 17.55
C CYS A 286 -12.06 11.21 16.53
N LYS A 287 -12.20 12.50 16.87
CA LYS A 287 -11.69 13.59 16.01
C LYS A 287 -10.17 13.50 15.81
N ILE A 288 -9.44 13.12 16.86
CA ILE A 288 -7.98 12.89 16.79
C ILE A 288 -7.66 11.69 15.90
N SER A 289 -8.37 10.56 16.05
CA SER A 289 -8.12 9.35 15.24
C SER A 289 -8.52 9.52 13.77
N HIS A 290 -9.60 10.24 13.47
CA HIS A 290 -9.95 10.62 12.09
C HIS A 290 -8.84 11.47 11.46
N SER A 291 -8.33 12.46 12.20
CA SER A 291 -7.20 13.28 11.74
C SER A 291 -5.96 12.42 11.50
N LEU A 292 -5.66 11.47 12.38
CA LEU A 292 -4.57 10.51 12.20
C LEU A 292 -4.74 9.68 10.91
N GLY A 293 -5.94 9.14 10.67
CA GLY A 293 -6.25 8.36 9.48
C GLY A 293 -6.08 9.16 8.19
N ILE A 294 -6.56 10.41 8.16
CA ILE A 294 -6.36 11.32 7.02
C ILE A 294 -4.88 11.59 6.78
N ILE A 295 -4.11 11.87 7.84
CA ILE A 295 -2.66 12.10 7.72
C ILE A 295 -1.95 10.86 7.18
N VAL A 296 -2.29 9.66 7.65
CA VAL A 296 -1.73 8.40 7.13
C VAL A 296 -2.04 8.27 5.64
N LEU A 297 -3.29 8.46 5.23
CA LEU A 297 -3.70 8.37 3.83
C LEU A 297 -2.95 9.37 2.94
N VAL A 298 -2.89 10.65 3.34
CA VAL A 298 -2.19 11.71 2.59
C VAL A 298 -0.70 11.42 2.51
N THR A 299 -0.08 10.92 3.61
CA THR A 299 1.32 10.49 3.63
C THR A 299 1.57 9.39 2.60
N THR A 300 0.69 8.38 2.57
CA THR A 300 0.82 7.26 1.63
C THR A 300 0.67 7.70 0.18
N LEU A 301 -0.34 8.50 -0.13
CA LEU A 301 -0.56 9.01 -1.50
C LEU A 301 0.62 9.87 -1.97
N SER A 302 1.10 10.77 -1.11
CA SER A 302 2.25 11.63 -1.40
C SER A 302 3.53 10.82 -1.60
N THR A 303 3.75 9.79 -0.78
CA THR A 303 4.93 8.92 -0.89
C THR A 303 4.88 8.10 -2.17
N THR A 304 3.72 7.52 -2.50
CA THR A 304 3.53 6.77 -3.75
C THR A 304 3.77 7.66 -4.97
N PHE A 305 3.25 8.88 -4.97
CA PHE A 305 3.49 9.84 -6.05
C PHE A 305 4.97 10.22 -6.18
N ALA A 306 5.65 10.47 -5.06
CA ALA A 306 7.09 10.77 -5.04
C ALA A 306 7.97 9.57 -5.47
N LEU A 307 7.49 8.34 -5.27
CA LEU A 307 8.16 7.10 -5.67
C LEU A 307 7.91 6.71 -7.12
N HIS A 308 6.88 7.26 -7.76
CA HIS A 308 6.56 6.95 -9.14
C HIS A 308 7.70 7.39 -10.07
N ASP A 309 7.95 6.60 -11.11
CA ASP A 309 8.92 6.92 -12.16
C ASP A 309 8.15 7.24 -13.44
N PHE A 310 7.94 8.53 -13.70
CA PHE A 310 7.25 8.99 -14.90
C PHE A 310 8.11 8.89 -16.16
N ASN A 311 9.43 8.70 -16.02
CA ASN A 311 10.38 8.79 -17.13
C ASN A 311 10.64 7.42 -17.78
N SER A 312 10.09 6.33 -17.24
CA SER A 312 10.25 4.98 -17.78
C SER A 312 9.59 4.80 -19.16
N ALA A 313 8.61 5.64 -19.51
CA ALA A 313 7.91 5.58 -20.80
C ALA A 313 8.71 6.21 -21.97
N GLY A 314 9.65 7.11 -21.67
CA GLY A 314 10.45 7.81 -22.69
C GLY A 314 11.71 7.05 -23.13
N SER A 315 12.30 6.24 -22.25
CA SER A 315 13.59 5.57 -22.57
C SER A 315 13.46 4.40 -23.55
N SER A 316 12.26 3.82 -23.71
CA SER A 316 11.99 2.76 -24.68
C SER A 316 11.90 3.26 -26.12
N ARG A 317 11.68 4.56 -26.35
CA ARG A 317 11.58 5.15 -27.72
C ARG A 317 12.90 5.70 -28.26
N ARG A 318 13.97 5.71 -27.46
CA ARG A 318 15.31 6.19 -27.88
C ARG A 318 16.29 5.05 -28.22
N SER A 319 15.83 3.80 -28.20
CA SER A 319 16.65 2.61 -28.42
C SER A 319 16.28 1.79 -29.66
N ASP A 320 15.36 2.29 -30.49
CA ASP A 320 15.04 1.77 -31.83
C ASP A 320 15.43 2.83 -32.87
#